data_AF-A0AAN0LXM5-F1
#
_entry.id   AF-A0AAN0LXM5-F1
#
_cell.length_a   1.000
_cell.length_b   1.000
_cell.length_c   1.000
_cell.angle_alpha   90.00
_cell.angle_beta   90.00
_cell.angle_gamma   90.00
#
_symmetry.space_group_name_H-M   'P 1'
#
loop_
_entity.id
_entity.type
_entity.pdbx_description
1 polymer ?
#
loop_
_entity_poly.entity_id
_entity_poly.type
_entity_poly.pdbx_seq_one_letter_code
_entity_poly.pdbx_strand_id
1 'polypeptide(L)'
;MQEGMLSLMQMAKTSGVVGRFQDNGGLFINVLTDPTTGGVTASFAMLADIILAEPKALIGFVGPRVIEQTLKQPLPKDFKNLSFY
;
A
#
# COMPACT_ATOMS: atom_id res chain seq x y z
N MET A 1 -1.33 12.17 9.80
CA MET A 1 -0.06 12.77 10.31
C MET A 1 -0.23 13.38 11.70
N GLN A 2 -1.43 13.83 12.03
CA GLN A 2 -1.81 14.51 13.27
C GLN A 2 -1.52 13.67 14.51
N GLU A 3 -1.67 12.34 14.44
CA GLU A 3 -1.34 11.44 15.54
C GLU A 3 0.12 10.96 15.52
N GLY A 4 0.93 11.44 14.57
CA GLY A 4 2.37 11.17 14.47
C GLY A 4 2.72 9.68 14.55
N MET A 5 3.55 9.32 15.54
CA MET A 5 4.01 7.96 15.76
C MET A 5 2.86 6.97 16.04
N LEU A 6 1.74 7.42 16.62
CA LEU A 6 0.60 6.52 16.88
C LEU A 6 0.01 6.00 15.56
N SER A 7 -0.11 6.85 14.54
CA SER A 7 -0.52 6.42 13.20
C SER A 7 0.51 5.48 12.58
N LEU A 8 1.82 5.75 12.75
CA LEU A 8 2.88 4.89 12.24
C LEU A 8 2.82 3.48 12.86
N MET A 9 2.62 3.39 14.17
CA MET A 9 2.56 2.11 14.88
C MET A 9 1.33 1.27 14.50
N GLN A 10 0.29 1.86 13.88
CA GLN A 10 -0.81 1.06 13.35
C GLN A 10 -0.35 0.10 12.25
N MET A 11 0.71 0.43 11.52
CA MET A 11 1.31 -0.48 10.53
C MET A 11 1.76 -1.78 11.20
N ALA A 12 2.61 -1.68 12.23
CA ALA A 12 3.08 -2.85 12.97
C ALA A 12 1.93 -3.63 13.62
N LYS A 13 0.96 -2.92 14.23
CA LYS A 13 -0.19 -3.53 14.89
C LYS A 13 -1.03 -4.35 13.92
N THR A 14 -1.42 -3.76 12.79
CA THR A 14 -2.29 -4.41 11.80
C THR A 14 -1.59 -5.55 11.10
N SER A 15 -0.33 -5.37 10.68
CA SER A 15 0.50 -6.44 10.11
C SER A 15 0.63 -7.64 11.06
N GLY A 16 0.85 -7.39 12.36
CA GLY A 16 0.91 -8.46 13.35
C GLY A 16 -0.41 -9.21 13.56
N VAL A 17 -1.56 -8.55 13.38
CA VAL A 17 -2.86 -9.23 13.41
C VAL A 17 -3.07 -10.07 12.16
N VAL A 18 -2.72 -9.56 10.97
CA VAL A 18 -2.82 -10.30 9.71
C VAL A 18 -2.01 -11.60 9.76
N GLY A 19 -0.75 -11.53 10.22
CA GLY A 19 0.08 -12.74 10.37
C GLY A 19 -0.55 -13.78 11.29
N ARG A 20 -1.03 -13.36 12.48
CA ARG A 20 -1.75 -14.29 13.38
C ARG A 20 -3.03 -14.85 12.78
N PHE A 21 -3.74 -14.08 11.96
CA PHE A 21 -4.95 -14.55 11.30
C PHE A 21 -4.64 -15.63 10.25
N GLN A 22 -3.59 -15.42 9.45
CA GLN A 22 -3.09 -16.40 8.47
C GLN A 22 -2.55 -17.67 9.14
N ASP A 23 -1.80 -17.54 10.24
CA ASP A 23 -1.30 -18.69 11.02
C ASP A 23 -2.43 -19.60 11.53
N ASN A 24 -3.61 -19.03 11.76
CA ASN A 24 -4.81 -19.76 12.18
C ASN A 24 -5.65 -20.28 11.00
N GLY A 25 -5.12 -20.24 9.77
CA GLY A 25 -5.79 -20.70 8.56
C GLY A 25 -6.86 -19.74 8.02
N GLY A 26 -6.86 -18.48 8.46
CA GLY A 26 -7.77 -17.46 7.95
C GLY A 26 -7.37 -16.99 6.55
N LEU A 27 -8.32 -16.93 5.63
CA LEU A 27 -8.13 -16.37 4.29
C LEU A 27 -8.30 -14.85 4.32
N PHE A 28 -7.24 -14.11 4.01
CA PHE A 28 -7.22 -12.66 3.96
C PHE A 28 -7.12 -12.16 2.51
N ILE A 29 -8.13 -11.43 2.07
CA ILE A 29 -8.21 -10.87 0.72
C ILE A 29 -8.29 -9.35 0.82
N ASN A 30 -7.38 -8.66 0.15
CA ASN A 30 -7.43 -7.21 0.03
C ASN A 30 -7.96 -6.79 -1.34
N VAL A 31 -8.78 -5.75 -1.33
CA VAL A 31 -9.20 -5.03 -2.54
C VAL A 31 -8.64 -3.63 -2.44
N LEU A 32 -7.65 -3.33 -3.28
CA LEU A 32 -6.96 -2.06 -3.32
C LEU A 32 -7.70 -1.12 -4.28
N THR A 33 -8.15 0.00 -3.75
CA THR A 33 -8.89 1.02 -4.49
C THR A 33 -8.03 2.28 -4.69
N ASP A 34 -8.45 3.13 -5.62
CA ASP A 34 -7.73 4.37 -5.91
C ASP A 34 -8.01 5.46 -4.84
N PRO A 35 -6.99 6.03 -4.15
CA PRO A 35 -5.58 5.62 -4.08
C PRO A 35 -5.26 4.79 -2.81
N THR A 36 -4.38 3.80 -2.94
CA THR A 36 -3.79 3.08 -1.79
C THR A 36 -2.30 3.40 -1.72
N THR A 37 -1.90 4.34 -0.85
CA THR A 37 -0.51 4.80 -0.77
C THR A 37 0.08 4.83 0.63
N GLY A 38 1.41 4.96 0.72
CA GLY A 38 2.10 5.22 1.99
C GLY A 38 2.07 4.06 2.96
N GLY A 39 1.85 4.36 4.23
CA GLY A 39 1.92 3.39 5.33
C GLY A 39 0.90 2.25 5.21
N VAL A 40 -0.26 2.49 4.58
CA VAL A 40 -1.26 1.43 4.33
C VAL A 40 -0.70 0.40 3.35
N THR A 41 -0.17 0.85 2.20
CA THR A 41 0.49 -0.01 1.21
C THR A 41 1.67 -0.77 1.81
N ALA A 42 2.47 -0.12 2.66
CA ALA A 42 3.61 -0.75 3.34
C ALA A 42 3.24 -1.56 4.59
N SER A 43 1.96 -1.87 4.80
CA SER A 43 1.50 -2.69 5.93
C SER A 43 0.48 -3.74 5.46
N PHE A 44 -0.67 -3.84 6.12
CA PHE A 44 -1.64 -4.90 5.90
C PHE A 44 -2.14 -5.01 4.45
N ALA A 45 -2.12 -3.92 3.68
CA ALA A 45 -2.60 -3.91 2.30
C ALA A 45 -1.81 -4.85 1.37
N MET A 46 -0.54 -5.12 1.70
CA MET A 46 0.35 -5.99 0.91
C MET A 46 0.65 -7.34 1.59
N LEU A 47 -0.06 -7.68 2.66
CA LEU A 47 0.14 -8.93 3.41
C LEU A 47 -0.99 -9.95 3.22
N ALA A 48 -1.94 -9.68 2.32
CA ALA A 48 -3.04 -10.59 2.01
C ALA A 48 -2.58 -11.77 1.16
N ASP A 49 -3.31 -12.89 1.29
CA ASP A 49 -3.12 -14.08 0.47
C ASP A 49 -3.49 -13.80 -0.99
N ILE A 50 -4.52 -12.97 -1.18
CA ILE A 50 -4.98 -12.50 -2.49
C ILE A 50 -5.11 -10.98 -2.45
N ILE A 51 -4.47 -10.31 -3.41
CA ILE A 51 -4.53 -8.87 -3.58
C ILE A 51 -5.20 -8.58 -4.93
N LEU A 52 -6.39 -7.97 -4.86
CA LEU A 52 -7.12 -7.45 -6.01
C LEU A 52 -6.94 -5.93 -6.07
N ALA A 53 -6.94 -5.37 -7.26
CA ALA A 53 -6.85 -3.93 -7.46
C ALA A 53 -7.89 -3.46 -8.49
N GLU A 54 -8.50 -2.30 -8.23
CA GLU A 54 -9.33 -1.64 -9.24
C GLU A 54 -8.46 -1.24 -10.45
N PRO A 55 -8.99 -1.33 -11.69
CA PRO A 55 -8.26 -0.89 -12.86
C PRO A 55 -7.80 0.57 -12.72
N LYS A 56 -6.51 0.81 -12.98
CA LYS A 56 -5.87 2.15 -12.91
C LYS A 56 -5.78 2.77 -11.51
N ALA A 57 -6.00 1.97 -10.45
CA ALA A 57 -5.80 2.46 -9.09
C ALA A 57 -4.33 2.83 -8.84
N LEU A 58 -4.10 4.00 -8.24
CA LEU A 58 -2.78 4.42 -7.81
C LEU A 58 -2.41 3.68 -6.53
N ILE A 59 -1.54 2.69 -6.67
CA ILE A 59 -1.04 1.88 -5.56
C ILE A 59 0.47 2.07 -5.45
N GLY A 60 0.95 2.50 -4.28
CA GLY A 60 2.40 2.66 -4.10
C GLY A 60 2.81 3.29 -2.78
N PHE A 61 4.00 2.93 -2.29
CA PHE A 61 4.51 3.48 -1.03
C PHE A 61 4.76 4.99 -1.10
N VAL A 62 5.31 5.47 -2.21
CA VAL A 62 5.64 6.88 -2.41
C VAL A 62 4.75 7.45 -3.52
N GLY A 63 4.17 8.62 -3.28
CA GLY A 63 3.34 9.29 -4.28
C GLY A 63 4.15 9.80 -5.49
N PRO A 64 3.54 9.91 -6.69
CA PRO A 64 4.21 10.33 -7.92
C PRO A 64 5.00 11.64 -7.76
N ARG A 65 4.40 12.62 -7.08
CA ARG A 65 5.01 13.94 -6.85
C ARG A 65 6.36 13.85 -6.12
N VAL A 66 6.45 12.99 -5.10
CA VAL A 66 7.68 12.86 -4.31
C VAL A 66 8.76 12.18 -5.17
N ILE A 67 8.38 11.18 -5.97
CA ILE A 67 9.30 10.49 -6.88
C ILE A 67 9.88 11.46 -7.92
N GLU A 68 9.05 12.30 -8.54
CA GLU A 68 9.50 13.31 -9.51
C GLU A 68 10.44 14.34 -8.86
N GLN A 69 10.12 14.80 -7.66
CA GLN A 69 10.95 15.75 -6.93
C GLN A 69 12.31 15.17 -6.57
N THR A 70 12.37 13.90 -6.18
CA THR A 70 13.61 13.21 -5.82
C THR A 70 14.46 12.92 -7.06
N LEU A 71 13.85 12.41 -8.14
CA LEU A 71 14.56 12.00 -9.36
C LEU A 71 14.83 13.17 -10.32
N LYS A 72 14.20 14.33 -10.11
CA LYS A 72 14.28 15.51 -10.98
C LYS A 72 13.96 15.23 -12.44
N GLN A 73 13.09 14.25 -12.69
CA GLN A 73 12.62 13.85 -14.01
C GLN A 73 11.11 13.64 -13.97
N PRO A 74 10.40 13.91 -15.08
CA PRO A 74 8.97 13.62 -15.16
C PRO A 74 8.74 12.11 -15.13
N LEU A 75 7.65 11.68 -14.49
CA LEU A 75 7.25 10.28 -14.54
C LEU A 75 6.67 9.93 -15.91
N PRO A 76 6.80 8.66 -16.36
CA PRO A 76 6.16 8.19 -17.58
C PRO A 76 4.65 8.47 -17.58
N LYS A 77 4.06 8.78 -18.73
CA LYS A 77 2.63 9.12 -18.85
C LYS A 77 1.71 8.00 -18.33
N ASP A 78 2.18 6.76 -18.40
CA ASP A 78 1.46 5.57 -17.92
C ASP A 78 1.74 5.22 -16.46
N PHE A 79 2.37 6.09 -15.68
CA PHE A 79 2.73 5.78 -14.28
C PHE A 79 1.53 5.37 -13.41
N LYS A 80 0.33 5.92 -13.67
CA LYS A 80 -0.91 5.48 -13.00
C LYS A 80 -1.41 4.10 -13.43
N ASN A 81 -0.98 3.63 -14.59
CA ASN A 81 -1.31 2.32 -15.16
C ASN A 81 -0.26 1.27 -14.83
N LEU A 82 0.89 1.64 -14.23
CA LEU A 82 1.90 0.67 -13.84
C LEU A 82 1.45 -0.05 -12.57
N SER A 83 0.73 -1.15 -12.79
CA SER A 83 0.66 -2.28 -11.89
C SER A 83 2.08 -2.86 -11.75
N PHE A 84 2.90 -2.29 -10.87
CA PHE A 84 4.14 -2.96 -10.47
C PHE A 84 3.79 -4.06 -9.47
N TYR A 85 4.05 -5.31 -9.89
CA TYR A 85 4.35 -6.44 -9.00
C TYR A 85 5.86 -6.67 -9.02
#